data_AF-A0AAV8ZEG2-F1
#
_entry.id   AF-A0AAV8ZEG2-F1
#
_cell.length_a   1.000
_cell.length_b   1.000
_cell.length_c   1.000
_cell.angle_alpha   90.00
_cell.angle_beta   90.00
_cell.angle_gamma   90.00
#
_symmetry.space_group_name_H-M   'P 1'
#
loop_
_entity.id
_entity.type
_entity.pdbx_description
1 polymer ?
#
loop_
_entity_poly.entity_id
_entity_poly.type
_entity_poly.pdbx_seq_one_letter_code
_entity_poly.pdbx_strand_id
1 'polypeptide(L)'
;MKYCPNSKKIDLSDLENDSVVMFQKKTYHLWTVLWCYVIPPLIPWYFWNEDIWLSFIVMGVMRQAVIVHFSLLGNSVAHKYGNRPFDKGWHNFHHVFPWDYRSAEVGNYKYNFTTGFIELMNKIGWAYDLKAVSADVVSKRALRTGDGTWKGYDMKNQEGEVWGWGDGDMNKEEVELVCTFNKIK
;
A
#
# COMPACT_ATOMS: atom_id res chain seq x y z
N MET A 1 0.94 -26.92 2.90
CA MET A 1 1.81 -25.75 2.66
C MET A 1 2.63 -25.50 3.93
N LYS A 2 3.95 -25.73 3.89
CA LYS A 2 4.83 -25.60 5.05
C LYS A 2 5.10 -24.11 5.29
N TYR A 3 4.60 -23.55 6.39
CA TYR A 3 4.81 -22.16 6.78
C TYR A 3 6.28 -21.90 7.17
N CYS A 4 6.80 -20.74 6.79
CA CYS A 4 8.14 -20.26 7.09
C CYS A 4 8.36 -20.13 8.62
N PRO A 5 9.47 -20.67 9.19
CA PRO A 5 9.68 -20.79 10.63
C PRO A 5 9.85 -19.45 11.39
N ASN A 6 10.03 -18.32 10.71
CA ASN A 6 10.20 -17.00 11.33
C ASN A 6 8.92 -16.13 11.35
N SER A 7 7.80 -16.59 10.79
CA SER A 7 6.54 -15.81 10.75
C SER A 7 5.92 -15.55 12.13
N LYS A 8 6.27 -16.35 13.14
CA LYS A 8 5.76 -16.23 14.52
C LYS A 8 6.41 -15.11 15.36
N LYS A 9 7.34 -14.33 14.80
CA LYS A 9 8.07 -13.27 15.52
C LYS A 9 7.55 -11.85 15.25
N ILE A 10 6.59 -11.70 14.34
CA ILE A 10 6.02 -10.40 14.00
C ILE A 10 4.95 -10.08 15.04
N ASP A 11 5.04 -8.93 15.68
CA ASP A 11 4.00 -8.42 16.56
C ASP A 11 2.76 -8.08 15.72
N LEU A 12 1.60 -8.61 16.10
CA LEU A 12 0.30 -8.39 15.46
C LEU A 12 -0.73 -7.84 16.46
N SER A 13 -0.26 -7.38 17.63
CA SER A 13 -1.14 -6.90 18.70
C SER A 13 -1.98 -5.69 18.28
N ASP A 14 -1.48 -4.86 17.36
CA ASP A 14 -2.22 -3.77 16.73
C ASP A 14 -3.46 -4.27 15.99
N LEU A 15 -3.32 -5.32 15.17
CA LEU A 15 -4.41 -5.93 14.42
C LEU A 15 -5.36 -6.74 15.30
N GLU A 16 -4.84 -7.42 16.32
CA GLU A 16 -5.64 -8.23 17.25
C GLU A 16 -6.51 -7.37 18.18
N ASN A 17 -6.07 -6.15 18.49
CA ASN A 17 -6.83 -5.20 19.29
C ASN A 17 -7.88 -4.42 18.49
N ASP A 18 -7.80 -4.41 17.15
CA ASP A 18 -8.81 -3.79 16.30
C ASP A 18 -10.06 -4.68 16.14
N SER A 19 -11.16 -4.26 16.77
CA SER A 19 -12.43 -4.98 16.72
C SER A 19 -13.03 -5.11 15.31
N VAL A 20 -12.80 -4.16 14.41
CA VAL A 20 -13.30 -4.18 13.02
C VAL A 20 -12.53 -5.23 12.23
N VAL A 21 -11.20 -5.25 12.36
CA VAL A 21 -10.33 -6.26 11.74
C VAL A 21 -10.71 -7.65 12.25
N MET A 22 -10.89 -7.81 13.55
CA MET A 22 -11.24 -9.11 14.15
C MET A 22 -12.65 -9.57 13.78
N PHE A 23 -13.60 -8.64 13.63
CA PHE A 23 -14.92 -8.94 13.08
C PHE A 23 -14.83 -9.45 11.64
N GLN A 24 -14.08 -8.75 10.78
CA GLN A 24 -13.84 -9.14 9.40
C GLN A 24 -13.16 -10.52 9.31
N LYS A 25 -12.15 -10.78 10.14
CA LYS A 25 -11.47 -12.09 10.23
C LYS A 25 -12.42 -13.21 10.61
N LYS A 26 -13.29 -13.00 11.61
CA LYS A 26 -14.27 -13.99 12.09
C LYS A 26 -15.33 -14.31 11.03
N THR A 27 -15.74 -13.31 10.25
CA THR A 27 -16.84 -13.43 9.28
C THR A 27 -16.36 -13.51 7.82
N TYR A 28 -15.05 -13.67 7.63
CA TYR A 28 -14.38 -13.56 6.33
C TYR A 28 -15.01 -14.42 5.22
N HIS A 29 -15.27 -15.70 5.49
CA HIS A 29 -15.81 -16.61 4.47
C HIS A 29 -17.22 -16.20 4.03
N LEU A 30 -18.06 -15.76 4.97
CA LEU A 30 -19.41 -15.28 4.68
C LEU A 30 -19.34 -14.03 3.78
N TRP A 31 -18.57 -13.03 4.18
CA TRP A 31 -18.44 -11.78 3.43
C TRP A 31 -17.79 -11.99 2.07
N THR A 32 -16.81 -12.88 1.97
CA THR A 32 -16.18 -13.22 0.68
C THR A 32 -17.23 -13.80 -0.26
N VAL A 33 -18.01 -14.81 0.14
CA VAL A 33 -19.04 -15.38 -0.74
C VAL A 33 -20.06 -14.32 -1.17
N LEU A 34 -20.55 -13.53 -0.21
CA LEU A 34 -21.56 -12.50 -0.47
C LEU A 34 -21.05 -11.41 -1.43
N TRP A 35 -19.96 -10.73 -1.09
CA TRP A 35 -19.46 -9.58 -1.85
C TRP A 35 -18.73 -9.96 -3.14
N CYS A 36 -18.13 -11.15 -3.21
CA CYS A 36 -17.35 -11.55 -4.39
C CYS A 36 -18.19 -12.33 -5.41
N TYR A 37 -19.10 -13.18 -4.96
CA TYR A 37 -19.75 -14.18 -5.82
C TYR A 37 -21.27 -14.09 -5.88
N VAL A 38 -21.93 -13.45 -4.91
CA VAL A 38 -23.41 -13.32 -4.89
C VAL A 38 -23.84 -11.95 -5.37
N ILE A 39 -23.42 -10.89 -4.67
CA ILE A 39 -23.85 -9.51 -4.97
C ILE A 39 -23.46 -9.09 -6.39
N PRO A 40 -22.22 -9.31 -6.87
CA PRO A 40 -21.84 -8.74 -8.15
C PRO A 40 -22.53 -9.36 -9.38
N PRO A 41 -22.82 -10.66 -9.43
CA PRO A 41 -23.70 -11.23 -10.46
C PRO A 41 -25.16 -10.78 -10.38
N LEU A 42 -25.67 -10.48 -9.18
CA LEU A 42 -27.05 -10.02 -9.01
C LEU A 42 -27.28 -8.62 -9.58
N ILE A 43 -26.26 -7.74 -9.58
CA ILE A 43 -26.38 -6.38 -10.12
C ILE A 43 -26.79 -6.38 -11.61
N PRO A 44 -26.05 -7.01 -12.54
CA PRO A 44 -26.43 -7.03 -13.95
C PRO A 44 -27.72 -7.79 -14.22
N TRP A 45 -27.94 -8.89 -13.51
CA TRP A 45 -29.20 -9.62 -13.61
C TRP A 45 -30.41 -8.76 -13.23
N TYR A 46 -30.32 -7.99 -12.14
CA TYR A 46 -31.44 -7.19 -11.64
C TYR A 46 -31.60 -5.82 -12.33
N PHE A 47 -30.50 -5.09 -12.55
CA PHE A 47 -30.54 -3.71 -13.05
C PHE A 47 -30.46 -3.60 -14.58
N TRP A 48 -29.83 -4.57 -15.25
CA TRP A 48 -29.66 -4.57 -16.71
C TRP A 48 -30.39 -5.73 -17.41
N ASN A 49 -31.16 -6.54 -16.64
CA ASN A 49 -31.93 -7.67 -17.15
C ASN A 49 -31.08 -8.68 -17.95
N GLU A 50 -29.83 -8.85 -17.53
CA GLU A 50 -28.88 -9.81 -18.11
C GLU A 50 -29.18 -11.23 -17.64
N ASP A 51 -28.70 -12.24 -18.37
CA ASP A 51 -28.81 -13.64 -17.93
C ASP A 51 -28.00 -13.89 -16.63
N ILE A 52 -28.58 -14.61 -15.68
CA ILE A 52 -27.95 -14.83 -14.36
C ILE A 52 -26.69 -15.70 -14.46
N TRP A 53 -26.65 -16.65 -15.40
CA TRP A 53 -25.49 -17.51 -15.60
C TRP A 53 -24.36 -16.74 -16.26
N LEU A 54 -24.65 -15.94 -17.29
CA LEU A 54 -23.68 -15.05 -17.91
C LEU A 54 -23.12 -14.05 -16.89
N SER A 55 -24.01 -13.43 -16.11
CA SER A 55 -23.67 -12.51 -15.02
C SER A 55 -22.75 -13.18 -13.99
N PHE A 56 -23.02 -14.42 -13.61
CA PHE A 56 -22.18 -15.17 -12.67
C PHE A 56 -20.80 -15.52 -13.26
N ILE A 57 -20.74 -15.97 -14.51
CA ILE A 57 -19.47 -16.32 -15.15
C ILE A 57 -18.59 -15.07 -15.31
N VAL A 58 -19.16 -13.97 -15.79
CA VAL A 58 -18.41 -12.73 -16.06
C VAL A 58 -18.06 -12.02 -14.75
N MET A 59 -19.04 -11.72 -13.91
CA MET A 59 -18.81 -10.95 -12.68
C MET A 59 -18.33 -11.81 -11.52
N GLY A 60 -18.80 -13.04 -11.37
CA GLY A 60 -18.38 -13.93 -10.28
C GLY A 60 -17.02 -14.57 -10.51
N VAL A 61 -16.74 -15.06 -11.73
CA VAL A 61 -15.52 -15.86 -12.01
C VAL A 61 -14.47 -15.05 -12.77
N MET A 62 -14.79 -14.54 -13.95
CA MET A 62 -13.82 -13.88 -14.83
C MET A 62 -13.26 -12.61 -14.18
N ARG A 63 -14.12 -11.77 -13.58
CA ARG A 63 -13.67 -10.58 -12.84
C ARG A 63 -12.64 -10.95 -11.76
N GLN A 64 -12.89 -12.02 -11.02
CA GLN A 64 -11.97 -12.44 -9.96
C GLN A 64 -10.66 -12.99 -10.49
N ALA A 65 -10.71 -13.75 -11.59
CA ALA A 65 -9.50 -14.16 -12.27
C ALA A 65 -8.67 -12.93 -12.66
N VAL A 66 -9.29 -11.94 -13.32
CA VAL A 66 -8.62 -10.71 -13.74
C VAL A 66 -8.02 -9.95 -12.54
N ILE A 67 -8.77 -9.72 -11.47
CA ILE A 67 -8.30 -9.01 -10.26
C ILE A 67 -7.09 -9.72 -9.63
N VAL A 68 -7.15 -11.05 -9.50
CA VAL A 68 -6.05 -11.83 -8.94
C VAL A 68 -4.81 -11.73 -9.82
N HIS A 69 -4.94 -11.87 -11.14
CA HIS A 69 -3.79 -11.75 -12.05
C HIS A 69 -3.17 -10.35 -12.00
N PHE A 70 -3.96 -9.28 -11.99
CA PHE A 70 -3.43 -7.91 -11.84
C PHE A 70 -2.72 -7.71 -10.50
N SER A 71 -3.24 -8.27 -9.42
CA SER A 71 -2.59 -8.20 -8.10
C SER A 71 -1.25 -8.94 -8.10
N LEU A 72 -1.20 -10.13 -8.72
CA LEU A 72 0.03 -10.92 -8.83
C LEU A 72 1.06 -10.33 -9.79
N LEU A 73 0.64 -9.52 -10.76
CA LEU A 73 1.55 -8.81 -11.66
C LEU A 73 2.45 -7.84 -10.88
N GLY A 74 1.97 -7.20 -9.81
CA GLY A 74 2.80 -6.38 -8.93
C GLY A 74 4.00 -7.17 -8.38
N ASN A 75 3.75 -8.39 -7.88
CA ASN A 75 4.80 -9.26 -7.36
C ASN A 75 5.77 -9.79 -8.43
N SER A 76 5.33 -9.87 -9.70
CA SER A 76 6.16 -10.44 -10.79
C SER A 76 6.90 -9.37 -11.58
N VAL A 77 6.17 -8.39 -12.12
CA VAL A 77 6.71 -7.36 -13.00
C VAL A 77 7.54 -6.36 -12.21
N ALA A 78 7.08 -5.90 -11.04
CA ALA A 78 7.81 -4.87 -10.31
C ALA A 78 9.12 -5.38 -9.68
N HIS A 79 9.22 -6.69 -9.40
CA HIS A 79 10.48 -7.31 -8.97
C HIS A 79 11.40 -7.72 -10.14
N LYS A 80 10.86 -7.90 -11.35
CA LYS A 80 11.65 -8.28 -12.55
C LYS A 80 12.08 -7.09 -13.40
N TYR A 81 11.28 -6.03 -13.43
CA TYR A 81 11.45 -4.84 -14.26
C TYR A 81 11.29 -3.59 -13.39
N GLY A 82 12.42 -3.07 -12.91
CA GLY A 82 12.48 -1.82 -12.14
C GLY A 82 13.93 -1.37 -11.96
N ASN A 83 14.22 -0.10 -12.26
CA ASN A 83 15.53 0.50 -11.98
C ASN A 83 15.66 0.72 -10.47
N ARG A 84 16.70 0.17 -9.86
CA ARG A 84 17.03 0.45 -8.46
C ARG A 84 17.79 1.78 -8.42
N PRO A 85 17.54 2.75 -7.53
CA PRO A 85 16.52 2.76 -6.51
C PRO A 85 15.61 4.00 -6.57
N PHE A 86 15.80 4.97 -7.45
CA PHE A 86 15.01 6.22 -7.40
C PHE A 86 14.74 6.87 -8.75
N ASP A 87 14.53 6.05 -9.79
CA ASP A 87 14.00 6.56 -11.05
C ASP A 87 12.87 5.62 -11.52
N LYS A 88 11.63 6.04 -11.20
CA LYS A 88 10.34 5.60 -11.81
C LYS A 88 9.66 4.34 -11.24
N GLY A 89 10.17 3.71 -10.19
CA GLY A 89 9.57 2.49 -9.63
C GLY A 89 8.86 2.71 -8.30
N TRP A 90 7.52 2.81 -8.29
CA TRP A 90 6.73 2.94 -7.06
C TRP A 90 6.99 1.81 -6.06
N HIS A 91 7.31 0.62 -6.59
CA HIS A 91 7.63 -0.56 -5.80
C HIS A 91 8.95 -0.42 -5.04
N ASN A 92 9.99 0.14 -5.65
CA ASN A 92 11.27 0.36 -4.99
C ASN A 92 11.15 1.39 -3.87
N PHE A 93 10.41 2.48 -4.12
CA PHE A 93 10.10 3.47 -3.09
C PHE A 93 9.31 2.85 -1.92
N HIS A 94 8.29 2.05 -2.21
CA HIS A 94 7.47 1.37 -1.19
C HIS A 94 8.30 0.41 -0.31
N HIS A 95 9.26 -0.31 -0.88
CA HIS A 95 10.16 -1.17 -0.08
C HIS A 95 11.16 -0.39 0.77
N VAL A 96 11.53 0.82 0.34
CA VAL A 96 12.47 1.68 1.09
C VAL A 96 11.73 2.47 2.19
N PHE A 97 10.49 2.86 1.93
CA PHE A 97 9.66 3.66 2.82
C PHE A 97 8.26 3.05 2.98
N PRO A 98 8.12 1.87 3.59
CA PRO A 98 6.84 1.16 3.69
C PRO A 98 5.79 1.90 4.53
N TRP A 99 6.22 2.85 5.37
CA TRP A 99 5.35 3.70 6.19
C TRP A 99 4.81 4.95 5.46
N ASP A 100 5.27 5.25 4.24
CA ASP A 100 4.76 6.40 3.48
C ASP A 100 3.37 6.09 2.91
N TYR A 101 2.37 6.88 3.30
CA TYR A 101 0.98 6.66 2.88
C TYR A 101 0.78 6.76 1.35
N ARG A 102 1.67 7.47 0.64
CA ARG A 102 1.56 7.69 -0.81
C ARG A 102 2.17 6.53 -1.59
N SER A 103 3.12 5.80 -0.98
CA SER A 103 3.86 4.69 -1.59
C SER A 103 4.47 5.04 -2.96
N ALA A 104 4.79 6.33 -3.18
CA ALA A 104 5.36 6.85 -4.41
C ALA A 104 6.17 8.12 -4.14
N GLU A 105 7.15 8.38 -5.00
CA GLU A 105 8.02 9.55 -4.92
C GLU A 105 7.28 10.88 -5.09
N VAL A 106 7.84 11.93 -4.47
CA VAL A 106 7.35 13.30 -4.55
C VAL A 106 7.38 13.79 -6.00
N GLY A 107 6.19 14.03 -6.58
CA GLY A 107 6.04 14.81 -7.82
C GLY A 107 5.34 14.11 -8.98
N ASN A 108 5.21 12.78 -9.00
CA ASN A 108 4.55 12.06 -10.10
C ASN A 108 3.21 11.41 -9.70
N TYR A 109 2.30 12.23 -9.18
CA TYR A 109 0.97 11.82 -8.69
C TYR A 109 -0.06 11.53 -9.79
N LYS A 110 0.27 11.74 -11.07
CA LYS A 110 -0.69 11.69 -12.19
C LYS A 110 -1.41 10.34 -12.33
N TYR A 111 -0.82 9.26 -11.84
CA TYR A 111 -1.38 7.92 -11.95
C TYR A 111 -1.76 7.29 -10.60
N ASN A 112 -1.50 7.97 -9.47
CA ASN A 112 -1.69 7.40 -8.13
C ASN A 112 -3.09 7.69 -7.58
N PHE A 113 -4.07 6.96 -8.12
CA PHE A 113 -5.48 7.10 -7.72
C PHE A 113 -5.70 6.81 -6.22
N THR A 114 -4.94 5.89 -5.63
CA THR A 114 -5.04 5.54 -4.21
C THR A 114 -4.68 6.72 -3.31
N THR A 115 -3.57 7.42 -3.61
CA THR A 115 -3.18 8.62 -2.87
C THR A 115 -4.24 9.71 -2.97
N GLY A 116 -4.78 9.95 -4.17
CA GLY A 116 -5.86 10.93 -4.36
C GLY A 116 -7.13 10.61 -3.54
N PHE A 117 -7.48 9.33 -3.42
CA PHE A 117 -8.58 8.89 -2.56
C PHE A 117 -8.29 9.13 -1.07
N ILE A 118 -7.08 8.82 -0.59
CA ILE A 118 -6.68 9.06 0.81
C ILE A 118 -6.68 10.55 1.12
N GLU A 119 -6.18 11.40 0.22
CA GLU A 119 -6.22 12.85 0.37
C GLU A 119 -7.64 13.40 0.40
N LEU A 120 -8.57 12.82 -0.37
CA LEU A 120 -9.99 13.15 -0.29
C LEU A 120 -10.56 12.80 1.09
N MET A 121 -10.27 11.60 1.60
CA MET A 121 -10.71 11.20 2.94
C MET A 121 -10.10 12.06 4.04
N ASN A 122 -8.85 12.52 3.85
CA ASN A 122 -8.20 13.46 4.74
C ASN A 122 -8.86 14.85 4.72
N LYS A 123 -9.29 15.32 3.55
CA LYS A 123 -10.06 16.58 3.42
C LYS A 123 -11.43 16.50 4.09
N ILE A 124 -12.08 15.34 4.05
CA ILE A 124 -13.36 15.08 4.72
C ILE A 124 -13.17 14.87 6.23
N GLY A 125 -11.95 14.60 6.69
CA GLY A 125 -11.61 14.36 8.11
C GLY A 125 -11.78 12.89 8.54
N TRP A 126 -11.93 11.96 7.60
CA TRP A 126 -12.02 10.52 7.86
C TRP A 126 -10.65 9.84 7.93
N ALA A 127 -9.64 10.45 7.32
CA ALA A 127 -8.25 10.06 7.45
C ALA A 127 -7.46 11.19 8.13
N TYR A 128 -6.50 10.82 8.97
CA TYR A 128 -5.69 11.73 9.77
C TYR A 128 -4.36 11.05 10.11
N ASP A 129 -3.41 11.80 10.68
CA ASP A 129 -2.04 11.36 10.96
C ASP A 129 -1.36 10.69 9.75
N LEU A 130 -1.61 11.23 8.55
CA LEU A 130 -0.99 10.73 7.32
C LEU A 130 0.50 11.02 7.34
N LYS A 131 1.33 9.97 7.23
CA LYS A 131 2.79 10.07 7.32
C LYS A 131 3.43 10.04 5.94
N ALA A 132 4.15 11.11 5.61
CA ALA A 132 4.87 11.26 4.37
C ALA A 132 6.35 11.51 4.62
N VAL A 133 7.19 10.85 3.83
CA VAL A 133 8.63 11.08 3.78
C VAL A 133 8.90 12.45 3.16
N SER A 134 9.74 13.25 3.81
CA SER A 134 10.20 14.55 3.30
C SER A 134 11.16 14.38 2.13
N ALA A 135 11.22 15.38 1.26
CA ALA A 135 12.11 15.37 0.10
C ALA A 135 13.58 15.18 0.53
N ASP A 136 14.00 15.77 1.65
CA ASP A 136 15.36 15.66 2.16
C ASP A 136 15.76 14.22 2.52
N VAL A 137 14.84 13.45 3.11
CA VAL A 137 15.09 12.03 3.46
C VAL A 137 15.19 11.18 2.19
N VAL A 138 14.33 11.43 1.21
CA VAL A 138 14.41 10.76 -0.11
C VAL A 138 15.75 11.07 -0.78
N SER A 139 16.16 12.33 -0.80
CA SER A 139 17.44 12.78 -1.37
C SER A 139 18.63 12.11 -0.70
N LYS A 140 18.70 12.11 0.64
CA LYS A 140 19.78 11.46 1.38
C LYS A 140 19.86 9.96 1.09
N ARG A 141 18.72 9.27 1.04
CA ARG A 141 18.66 7.82 0.75
C ARG A 141 19.06 7.52 -0.70
N ALA A 142 18.68 8.38 -1.63
CA ALA A 142 19.08 8.31 -3.03
C ALA A 142 20.58 8.51 -3.23
N LEU A 143 21.21 9.42 -2.49
CA LEU A 143 22.66 9.60 -2.53
C LEU A 143 23.42 8.43 -1.88
N ARG A 144 22.87 7.82 -0.82
CA ARG A 144 23.53 6.74 -0.07
C ARG A 144 23.44 5.38 -0.76
N THR A 145 22.26 5.03 -1.27
CA THR A 145 21.95 3.68 -1.78
C THR A 145 21.52 3.69 -3.25
N GLY A 146 21.60 4.86 -3.90
CA GLY A 146 21.43 5.12 -5.33
C GLY A 146 22.27 4.27 -6.26
N ASP A 147 21.75 4.03 -7.46
CA ASP A 147 22.48 3.58 -8.64
C ASP A 147 23.02 4.78 -9.45
N GLY A 148 22.83 5.99 -8.94
CA GLY A 148 23.23 7.24 -9.60
C GLY A 148 22.26 7.76 -10.66
N THR A 149 21.08 7.14 -10.85
CA THR A 149 20.06 7.64 -11.81
C THR A 149 19.25 8.82 -11.30
N TRP A 150 19.29 9.07 -10.00
CA TRP A 150 18.54 10.12 -9.34
C TRP A 150 19.15 11.51 -9.55
N LYS A 151 18.31 12.52 -9.86
CA LYS A 151 18.75 13.86 -10.30
C LYS A 151 18.20 15.03 -9.44
N GLY A 152 18.35 15.02 -8.10
CA GLY A 152 17.69 16.05 -7.28
C GLY A 152 18.30 16.55 -5.95
N TYR A 153 19.32 17.42 -5.97
CA TYR A 153 19.85 18.21 -4.83
C TYR A 153 20.68 17.46 -3.76
N ASP A 154 21.90 17.95 -3.53
CA ASP A 154 22.96 17.37 -2.68
C ASP A 154 22.81 17.81 -1.21
N MET A 155 22.69 16.84 -0.30
CA MET A 155 23.03 17.02 1.11
C MET A 155 23.69 15.75 1.66
N LYS A 156 24.86 15.94 2.29
CA LYS A 156 25.72 14.90 2.86
C LYS A 156 25.22 14.36 4.20
N ASN A 157 25.52 13.07 4.41
CA ASN A 157 25.63 12.26 5.64
C ASN A 157 24.40 12.08 6.54
N GLN A 158 23.99 10.81 6.72
CA GLN A 158 23.79 10.11 8.01
C GLN A 158 23.33 8.65 7.78
N GLU A 159 23.72 7.75 8.69
CA GLU A 159 23.56 6.29 8.66
C GLU A 159 22.32 5.83 9.43
N GLY A 160 21.68 4.75 8.96
CA GLY A 160 20.51 4.10 9.59
C GLY A 160 19.54 3.55 8.55
N GLU A 161 19.25 2.26 8.56
CA GLU A 161 18.17 1.65 7.77
C GLU A 161 16.95 1.48 8.67
N VAL A 162 15.96 2.36 8.52
CA VAL A 162 14.70 2.26 9.23
C VAL A 162 13.70 1.51 8.35
N TRP A 163 13.01 0.51 8.90
CA TRP A 163 12.11 -0.40 8.15
C TRP A 163 10.63 -0.28 8.54
N GLY A 164 10.26 0.33 9.68
CA GLY A 164 8.86 0.46 10.13
C GLY A 164 8.63 1.66 11.05
N TRP A 165 7.41 2.22 11.05
CA TRP A 165 7.05 3.38 11.88
C TRP A 165 6.94 3.01 13.36
N GLY A 166 7.69 3.71 14.22
CA GLY A 166 7.74 3.44 15.66
C GLY A 166 8.69 2.32 16.10
N ASP A 167 9.48 1.75 15.18
CA ASP A 167 10.49 0.75 15.54
C ASP A 167 11.60 1.36 16.43
N GLY A 168 12.14 0.57 17.36
CA GLY A 168 13.11 1.02 18.37
C GLY A 168 14.47 1.45 17.80
N ASP A 169 14.74 1.14 16.53
CA ASP A 169 15.92 1.54 15.77
C ASP A 169 15.71 2.83 14.95
N MET A 170 14.53 3.47 15.05
CA MET A 170 14.25 4.70 14.35
C MET A 170 15.06 5.88 14.93
N ASN A 171 15.85 6.53 14.08
CA ASN A 171 16.59 7.73 14.46
C ASN A 171 15.60 8.87 14.76
N LYS A 172 15.73 9.51 15.92
CA LYS A 172 14.84 10.60 16.36
C LYS A 172 14.86 11.79 15.40
N GLU A 173 15.99 12.05 14.75
CA GLU A 173 16.12 13.10 13.74
C GLU A 173 15.28 12.80 12.49
N GLU A 174 15.14 11.52 12.11
CA GLU A 174 14.32 11.12 10.96
C GLU A 174 12.81 11.18 11.27
N VAL A 175 12.42 10.91 12.52
CA VAL A 175 11.04 11.09 13.01
C VAL A 175 10.59 12.54 12.86
N GLU A 176 11.46 13.48 13.20
CA GLU A 176 11.18 14.92 13.10
C GLU A 176 11.05 15.40 11.64
N LEU A 177 11.73 14.72 10.72
CA LEU A 177 11.68 15.02 9.29
C LEU A 177 10.43 14.44 8.58
N VAL A 178 9.55 13.73 9.29
CA VAL A 178 8.30 13.22 8.72
C VAL A 178 7.23 14.30 8.65
N CYS A 179 6.70 14.51 7.45
CA CYS A 179 5.53 15.34 7.25
C CYS A 179 4.29 14.57 7.72
N THR A 180 3.65 15.09 8.78
CA THR A 180 2.39 14.55 9.31
C THR A 180 1.25 15.50 8.99
N PHE A 181 0.23 15.00 8.29
CA PHE A 181 -0.95 15.80 7.94
C PHE A 181 -2.11 15.49 8.87
N ASN A 182 -2.82 16.53 9.31
CA ASN A 182 -3.98 16.45 10.21
C ASN A 182 -3.70 15.59 11.45
N LYS A 183 -2.81 16.04 12.35
CA LYS A 183 -2.57 15.35 13.64
C LYS A 183 -3.86 15.30 14.45
N ILE A 184 -4.18 14.13 15.00
CA ILE A 184 -5.22 13.97 16.01
C ILE A 184 -4.79 14.78 17.24
N LYS A 185 -5.69 15.63 17.75
CA LYS A 185 -5.49 16.34 19.02
C LYS A 185 -5.63 15.41 20.20
#